data_AF-C8WN61-F1
#
_entry.id   AF-C8WN61-F1
#
_cell.length_a   1.000
_cell.length_b   1.000
_cell.length_c   1.000
_cell.angle_alpha   90.00
_cell.angle_beta   90.00
_cell.angle_gamma   90.00
#
_symmetry.space_group_name_H-M   'P 1'
#
loop_
_entity.id
_entity.type
_entity.pdbx_description
1 polymer ?
#
loop_
_entity_poly.entity_id
_entity_poly.type
_entity_poly.pdbx_seq_one_letter_code
_entity_poly.pdbx_strand_id
1 'polypeptide(L)' 'MAEFQPDPFLTSLGMSVDQQRAYDAYCDAIVDASEAEMKRTGVTYTLDEVFEHAHEEVERLKREYPREDWGRPCSQ' A
#
# COMPACT_ATOMS: atom_id res chain seq x y z
N MET A 1 -19.76 -0.41 -19.72
CA MET A 1 -18.95 -1.26 -18.83
C MET A 1 -18.04 -2.06 -19.72
N ALA A 2 -16.72 -1.83 -19.66
CA ALA A 2 -15.79 -2.70 -20.36
C ALA A 2 -15.94 -4.13 -19.79
N GLU A 3 -15.78 -5.15 -20.63
CA GLU A 3 -15.81 -6.53 -20.18
C GLU A 3 -14.56 -6.81 -19.34
N PHE A 4 -14.73 -7.37 -18.13
CA PHE A 4 -13.63 -7.71 -17.25
C PHE A 4 -12.71 -8.75 -17.91
N GLN A 5 -11.44 -8.39 -18.11
CA GLN A 5 -10.42 -9.29 -18.62
C GLN A 5 -9.52 -9.74 -17.47
N PRO A 6 -9.49 -11.05 -17.14
CA PRO A 6 -8.59 -11.57 -16.13
C PRO A 6 -7.14 -11.26 -16.50
N ASP A 7 -6.38 -10.79 -15.51
CA ASP A 7 -4.97 -10.45 -15.68
C ASP A 7 -4.16 -11.77 -15.78
N PRO A 8 -3.38 -11.99 -16.86
CA PRO A 8 -2.59 -13.21 -17.02
C PRO A 8 -1.52 -13.39 -15.95
N PHE A 9 -0.93 -12.31 -15.44
CA PHE A 9 0.03 -12.34 -14.35
C PHE A 9 -0.65 -12.71 -13.02
N LEU A 10 -1.78 -12.09 -12.66
CA LEU A 10 -2.52 -12.47 -11.44
C LEU A 10 -3.04 -13.91 -11.52
N THR A 11 -3.44 -14.34 -12.71
CA THR A 11 -3.79 -15.74 -12.96
C THR A 11 -2.59 -16.67 -12.76
N SER A 12 -1.38 -16.27 -13.18
CA SER A 12 -0.15 -17.04 -12.95
C SER A 12 0.23 -17.15 -11.46
N LEU A 13 -0.20 -16.19 -10.63
CA LEU A 13 -0.07 -16.22 -9.17
C LEU A 13 -1.14 -17.10 -8.49
N GLY A 14 -2.03 -17.72 -9.28
CA GLY A 14 -3.10 -18.58 -8.78
C GLY A 14 -4.36 -17.84 -8.31
N MET A 15 -4.50 -16.55 -8.62
CA MET A 15 -5.72 -15.81 -8.27
C MET A 15 -6.89 -16.22 -9.17
N SER A 16 -8.01 -16.57 -8.56
CA SER A 16 -9.27 -16.79 -9.25
C SER A 16 -9.84 -15.50 -9.87
N VAL A 17 -10.70 -15.64 -10.87
CA VAL A 17 -11.37 -14.50 -11.51
C VAL A 17 -12.12 -13.63 -10.50
N ASP A 18 -12.80 -14.23 -9.52
CA ASP A 18 -13.53 -13.49 -8.48
C ASP A 18 -12.58 -12.71 -7.57
N GLN A 19 -11.43 -13.27 -7.22
CA GLN A 19 -10.39 -12.56 -6.46
C GLN A 19 -9.79 -11.41 -7.27
N GLN A 20 -9.58 -11.61 -8.58
CA GLN A 20 -9.08 -10.54 -9.45
C GLN A 20 -10.09 -9.40 -9.59
N ARG A 21 -11.40 -9.70 -9.68
CA ARG A 21 -12.46 -8.69 -9.67
C ARG A 21 -12.53 -7.92 -8.36
N ALA A 22 -12.39 -8.62 -7.24
CA ALA A 22 -12.34 -7.98 -5.93
C ALA A 22 -11.10 -7.08 -5.79
N TYR A 23 -9.95 -7.52 -6.32
CA TYR A 23 -8.72 -6.75 -6.34
C TYR A 23 -8.84 -5.50 -7.24
N ASP A 24 -9.43 -5.65 -8.43
CA ASP A 24 -9.71 -4.55 -9.36
C ASP A 24 -10.58 -3.48 -8.71
N ALA A 25 -11.71 -3.88 -8.12
CA ALA A 25 -12.61 -2.96 -7.41
C ALA A 25 -11.94 -2.30 -6.19
N TYR A 26 -11.03 -3.01 -5.51
CA TYR A 26 -10.24 -2.44 -4.41
C TYR A 26 -9.26 -1.39 -4.92
N CYS A 27 -8.54 -1.67 -6.01
CA CYS A 27 -7.63 -0.72 -6.64
C CYS A 27 -8.36 0.56 -7.08
N ASP A 28 -9.51 0.43 -7.74
CA ASP A 28 -10.35 1.57 -8.13
C ASP A 28 -10.75 2.40 -6.92
N ALA A 29 -11.23 1.76 -5.85
CA ALA A 29 -11.62 2.46 -4.63
C ALA A 29 -10.46 3.21 -3.95
N ILE A 30 -9.25 2.66 -3.99
CA ILE A 30 -8.04 3.31 -3.45
C ILE A 30 -7.64 4.52 -4.30
N VAL A 31 -7.73 4.41 -5.64
CA VAL A 31 -7.45 5.54 -6.54
C VAL A 31 -8.45 6.66 -6.30
N ASP A 32 -9.75 6.35 -6.30
CA ASP A 32 -10.81 7.32 -6.03
C ASP A 32 -10.62 8.04 -4.69
N ALA A 33 -10.31 7.28 -3.63
CA ALA A 33 -10.06 7.85 -2.31
C ALA A 33 -8.81 8.75 -2.29
N SER A 34 -7.74 8.33 -2.97
CA SER A 34 -6.50 9.10 -3.09
C SER A 34 -6.71 10.41 -3.85
N GLU A 35 -7.43 10.36 -4.97
CA GLU A 35 -7.76 11.56 -5.76
C GLU A 35 -8.66 12.52 -4.97
N ALA A 36 -9.65 12.00 -4.25
CA ALA A 36 -10.51 12.80 -3.39
C ALA A 36 -9.70 13.49 -2.28
N GLU A 37 -8.74 12.79 -1.68
CA GLU A 37 -7.89 13.33 -0.63
C GLU A 37 -6.90 14.38 -1.16
N MET A 38 -6.28 14.14 -2.31
CA MET A 38 -5.43 15.12 -3.00
C MET A 38 -6.23 16.38 -3.33
N LYS A 39 -7.47 16.24 -3.81
CA LYS A 39 -8.36 17.37 -4.08
C LYS A 39 -8.74 18.12 -2.82
N ARG A 40 -8.95 17.41 -1.70
CA ARG A 40 -9.34 18.00 -0.41
C ARG A 40 -8.20 18.77 0.26
N THR A 41 -6.99 18.23 0.20
CA THR A 41 -5.83 18.74 0.94
C THR A 41 -4.90 19.61 0.08
N GLY A 42 -4.93 19.41 -1.24
CA GLY A 42 -3.95 19.98 -2.17
C GLY A 42 -2.54 19.37 -2.01
N VAL A 43 -2.39 18.35 -1.17
CA VAL A 43 -1.09 17.73 -0.87
C VAL A 43 -0.72 16.76 -1.98
N THR A 44 0.45 16.98 -2.55
CA THR A 44 1.10 16.06 -3.49
C THR A 44 2.58 15.99 -3.11
N TYR A 45 3.15 14.81 -3.10
CA TYR A 45 4.58 14.63 -2.85
C TYR A 45 5.30 14.35 -4.16
N THR A 46 6.47 14.96 -4.31
CA THR A 46 7.48 14.52 -5.26
C THR A 46 8.08 13.19 -4.81
N LEU A 47 8.70 12.47 -5.75
CA LEU A 47 9.35 11.20 -5.42
C LEU A 47 10.44 11.38 -4.35
N ASP A 48 11.18 12.48 -4.41
CA ASP A 48 12.25 12.79 -3.45
C ASP A 48 11.69 13.01 -2.03
N GLU A 49 10.59 13.78 -1.90
CA GLU A 49 9.90 13.98 -0.61
C GLU A 49 9.36 12.66 -0.04
N VAL A 50 8.86 11.76 -0.89
CA VAL A 50 8.43 10.42 -0.45
C VAL A 50 9.62 9.64 0.10
N PHE A 51 10.78 9.68 -0.55
CA PHE A 51 11.97 8.98 -0.07
C PHE A 51 12.52 9.58 1.22
N GLU A 52 12.52 10.91 1.36
CA GLU A 52 12.93 11.58 2.60
C GLU A 52 12.03 11.18 3.77
N HIS A 53 10.70 11.29 3.62
CA HIS A 53 9.76 10.87 4.67
C HIS A 53 9.88 9.38 5.00
N ALA A 54 10.02 8.52 3.98
CA ALA A 54 10.20 7.09 4.20
C ALA A 54 11.50 6.79 4.94
N HIS A 55 12.59 7.53 4.65
CA HIS A 55 13.85 7.37 5.34
C HIS A 55 13.74 7.78 6.81
N GLU A 56 13.15 8.94 7.10
CA GLU A 56 12.92 9.41 8.47
C GLU A 56 12.08 8.41 9.28
N GLU A 57 11.03 7.87 8.67
CA GLU A 57 10.17 6.86 9.30
C GLU A 57 10.93 5.56 9.55
N VAL A 58 11.74 5.10 8.61
CA VAL A 58 12.60 3.92 8.80
C VAL A 58 13.59 4.14 9.95
N GLU A 59 14.23 5.31 10.05
CA GLU A 59 15.15 5.62 11.15
C GLU A 59 14.43 5.74 12.50
N ARG A 60 13.19 6.24 12.51
CA ARG A 60 12.32 6.22 13.69
C ARG A 60 12.01 4.79 14.13
N LEU A 61 11.56 3.95 13.19
CA LEU A 61 11.22 2.55 13.45
C LEU A 61 12.42 1.75 13.96
N LYS A 62 13.62 1.95 13.40
CA LYS A 62 14.85 1.29 13.90
C LYS A 62 15.16 1.65 15.36
N ARG A 63 14.90 2.90 15.76
CA ARG A 63 15.16 3.38 17.11
C ARG A 63 14.11 2.92 18.11
N GLU A 64 12.83 2.93 17.72
CA GLU A 64 11.72 2.53 18.59
C GLU A 64 11.54 1.01 18.68
N TYR A 65 11.86 0.30 17.60
CA TYR A 65 11.71 -1.14 17.46
C TYR A 65 13.03 -1.77 16.98
N PRO A 66 14.09 -1.74 17.82
CA PRO A 66 15.36 -2.33 17.46
C PRO A 66 15.18 -3.83 17.17
N ARG A 67 15.90 -4.32 16.16
CA ARG A 67 15.74 -5.69 15.67
C ARG A 67 16.08 -6.75 16.73
N GLU A 68 16.93 -6.38 17.68
CA GLU A 68 17.35 -7.17 18.84
C GLU A 68 16.20 -7.46 19.82
N ASP A 69 15.11 -6.69 19.74
CA ASP A 69 13.92 -6.84 20.57
C ASP A 69 12.76 -7.52 19.83
N TRP A 70 12.92 -7.82 18.53
CA TRP A 70 11.88 -8.49 17.74
C TRP A 70 11.69 -9.93 18.24
N GLY A 71 10.45 -10.28 18.59
CA GLY A 71 10.09 -11.61 19.11
C GLY A 71 10.31 -11.78 20.62
N ARG A 72 10.75 -10.73 21.34
CA ARG A 72 10.69 -10.75 22.81
C ARG A 72 9.23 -10.69 23.25
N PRO A 73 8.82 -11.50 24.25
CA PRO A 73 7.50 -11.35 24.84
C PRO A 73 7.34 -9.90 25.30
N CYS A 74 6.24 -9.24 24.92
CA CYS A 74 5.86 -7.99 25.55
C CYS A 74 5.79 -8.27 27.06
N SER A 75 6.58 -7.54 27.86
CA SER A 75 6.65 -7.75 29.31
C SER A 75 5.24 -7.82 29.91
N GLN A 76 4.97 -8.87 30.69
CA GLN A 76 3.72 -9.02 31.44
C GLN A 76 3.54 -7.92 32.48
#